data_AF-A0A4P6MFR4-F1
#
_entry.id   AF-A0A4P6MFR4-F1
#
_cell.length_a   1.000
_cell.length_b   1.000
_cell.length_c   1.000
_cell.angle_alpha   90.00
_cell.angle_beta   90.00
_cell.angle_gamma   90.00
#
_symmetry.space_group_name_H-M   'P 1'
#
loop_
_entity.id
_entity.type
_entity.pdbx_description
1 polymer ?
#
loop_
_entity_poly.entity_id
_entity_poly.type
_entity_poly.pdbx_seq_one_letter_code
_entity_poly.pdbx_strand_id
1 'polypeptide(L)'
;MSLRVVNLGLPKSGTTTLARALKLAGLKVADHRIRVRQTQNKTLHRQYVGDLLYRGYFETGDPAAYLEEFPAISEMSVLRDGQSLWPQTDAALIAAIRAHHPGVKFLASRRDPFEMSQSILGWSDLGTERLPAANVPGLPVGYGETSKERETWITGHYAHLAMLFRDDPDFLEFDVADKSARNHIADFLGLKLPWWGRINVNPTVREDEVPI
;
A
#
# COMPACT_ATOMS: atom_id res chain seq x y z
N MET A 1 3.08 -4.00 -20.84
CA MET A 1 3.77 -2.83 -20.23
C MET A 1 4.37 -3.31 -18.91
N SER A 2 5.56 -2.82 -18.50
CA SER A 2 6.20 -3.26 -17.24
C SER A 2 5.67 -2.47 -16.04
N LEU A 3 5.59 -3.11 -14.88
CA LEU A 3 5.29 -2.47 -13.60
C LEU A 3 6.45 -1.53 -13.23
N ARG A 4 6.13 -0.28 -12.86
CA ARG A 4 7.13 0.76 -12.58
C ARG A 4 7.19 1.16 -11.11
N VAL A 5 6.06 1.16 -10.42
CA VAL A 5 5.97 1.63 -9.02
C VAL A 5 5.11 0.68 -8.21
N VAL A 6 5.64 0.20 -7.08
CA VAL A 6 4.91 -0.68 -6.17
C VAL A 6 5.04 -0.16 -4.76
N ASN A 7 3.91 0.20 -4.15
CA ASN A 7 3.88 0.62 -2.75
C ASN A 7 3.66 -0.56 -1.82
N LEU A 8 4.55 -0.72 -0.85
CA LEU A 8 4.57 -1.78 0.16
C LEU A 8 4.05 -1.30 1.53
N GLY A 9 3.55 -0.06 1.60
CA GLY A 9 2.94 0.49 2.81
C GLY A 9 1.70 -0.29 3.25
N LEU A 10 1.47 -0.37 4.56
CA LEU A 10 0.26 -0.98 5.13
C LEU A 10 -0.99 -0.13 4.83
N PRO A 11 -2.21 -0.69 4.97
CA PRO A 11 -3.43 0.10 4.99
C PRO A 11 -3.31 1.33 5.89
N LYS A 12 -3.93 2.43 5.49
CA LYS A 12 -3.97 3.69 6.26
C LYS A 12 -2.62 4.41 6.39
N SER A 13 -1.57 3.94 5.74
CA SER A 13 -0.26 4.63 5.66
C SER A 13 -0.20 5.80 4.68
N GLY A 14 -1.31 6.18 4.06
CA GLY A 14 -1.35 7.24 3.04
C GLY A 14 -1.41 6.74 1.59
N THR A 15 -1.71 5.46 1.38
CA THR A 15 -1.80 4.82 0.05
C THR A 15 -2.71 5.57 -0.93
N THR A 16 -3.86 6.10 -0.49
CA THR A 16 -4.72 6.94 -1.35
C THR A 16 -4.08 8.26 -1.77
N THR A 17 -3.30 8.88 -0.89
CA THR A 17 -2.57 10.13 -1.20
C THR A 17 -1.56 9.86 -2.31
N LEU A 18 -0.75 8.81 -2.14
CA LEU A 18 0.18 8.36 -3.17
C LEU A 18 -0.55 8.03 -4.48
N ALA A 19 -1.67 7.30 -4.42
CA ALA A 19 -2.46 6.95 -5.59
C ALA A 19 -2.91 8.18 -6.39
N ARG A 20 -3.34 9.26 -5.72
CA ARG A 20 -3.73 10.51 -6.39
C ARG A 20 -2.53 11.22 -6.99
N ALA A 21 -1.42 11.32 -6.26
CA ALA A 21 -0.21 11.96 -6.75
C ALA A 21 0.29 11.30 -8.04
N LEU A 22 0.36 9.96 -8.05
CA LEU A 22 0.78 9.17 -9.22
C LEU A 22 -0.22 9.31 -10.39
N LYS A 23 -1.54 9.32 -10.11
CA LYS A 23 -2.57 9.56 -11.14
C LYS A 23 -2.42 10.94 -11.78
N LEU A 24 -2.20 11.98 -10.98
CA LEU A 24 -2.00 13.33 -11.49
C LEU A 24 -0.65 13.50 -12.21
N ALA A 25 0.35 12.67 -11.89
CA ALA A 25 1.58 12.55 -12.65
C ALA A 25 1.44 11.75 -13.97
N GLY A 26 0.21 11.32 -14.31
CA GLY A 26 -0.10 10.65 -15.57
C GLY A 26 -0.01 9.12 -15.52
N LEU A 27 0.22 8.51 -14.35
CA LEU A 27 0.24 7.05 -14.23
C LEU A 27 -1.17 6.49 -14.04
N LYS A 28 -1.42 5.34 -14.65
CA LYS A 28 -2.59 4.52 -14.34
C LYS A 28 -2.27 3.63 -13.13
N VAL A 29 -3.02 3.81 -12.04
CA VAL A 29 -2.71 3.22 -10.73
C VAL A 29 -3.77 2.21 -10.31
N ALA A 30 -3.34 0.99 -9.99
CA ALA A 30 -4.13 -0.02 -9.31
C ALA A 30 -4.11 0.25 -7.79
N ASP A 31 -5.29 0.26 -7.17
CA ASP A 31 -5.49 0.77 -5.80
C ASP A 31 -6.59 -0.02 -5.10
N HIS A 32 -6.19 -1.08 -4.36
CA HIS A 32 -7.02 -2.07 -3.66
C HIS A 32 -7.96 -2.89 -4.55
N ARG A 33 -8.82 -2.22 -5.34
CA ARG A 33 -9.80 -2.84 -6.24
C ARG A 33 -9.85 -2.09 -7.57
N ILE A 34 -9.78 -2.81 -8.69
CA ILE A 34 -9.86 -2.20 -10.02
C ILE A 34 -11.28 -1.68 -10.27
N ARG A 35 -11.41 -0.37 -10.52
CA ARG A 35 -12.70 0.28 -10.78
C ARG A 35 -13.04 0.18 -12.26
N VAL A 36 -14.34 0.02 -12.55
CA VAL A 36 -14.90 -0.04 -13.91
C VAL A 36 -14.35 1.06 -14.83
N ARG A 37 -14.29 2.30 -14.33
CA ARG A 37 -13.80 3.45 -15.09
C ARG A 37 -12.29 3.45 -15.40
N GLN A 38 -11.51 2.54 -14.80
CA GLN A 38 -10.05 2.52 -14.99
C GLN A 38 -9.65 1.71 -16.23
N THR A 39 -10.46 0.77 -16.69
CA THR A 39 -10.10 -0.14 -17.79
C THR A 39 -11.32 -0.54 -18.60
N GLN A 40 -11.11 -0.76 -19.91
CA GLN A 40 -12.12 -1.35 -20.79
C GLN A 40 -12.19 -2.87 -20.64
N ASN A 41 -11.17 -3.49 -20.03
CA ASN A 41 -11.16 -4.92 -19.77
C ASN A 41 -12.16 -5.28 -18.66
N LYS A 42 -13.31 -5.81 -19.07
CA LYS A 42 -14.41 -6.16 -18.16
C LYS A 42 -14.05 -7.28 -17.18
N THR A 43 -13.07 -8.14 -17.50
CA THR A 43 -12.68 -9.23 -16.58
C THR A 43 -11.97 -8.71 -15.34
N LEU A 44 -11.33 -7.54 -15.43
CA LEU A 44 -10.66 -6.88 -14.32
C LEU A 44 -11.62 -6.06 -13.46
N HIS A 45 -12.83 -5.78 -13.92
CA HIS A 45 -13.76 -4.93 -13.19
C HIS A 45 -14.03 -5.54 -11.81
N ARG A 46 -13.79 -4.73 -10.77
CA ARG A 46 -14.05 -5.07 -9.38
C ARG A 46 -13.18 -6.22 -8.84
N GLN A 47 -12.12 -6.63 -9.54
CA GLN A 47 -11.13 -7.55 -9.02
C GLN A 47 -10.24 -6.86 -7.98
N TYR A 48 -9.81 -7.62 -6.96
CA TYR A 48 -8.86 -7.14 -5.96
C TYR A 48 -7.44 -7.19 -6.51
N VAL A 49 -6.65 -6.16 -6.24
CA VAL A 49 -5.26 -6.08 -6.72
C VAL A 49 -4.42 -7.21 -6.11
N GLY A 50 -4.59 -7.49 -4.82
CA GLY A 50 -3.86 -8.57 -4.16
C GLY A 50 -4.18 -9.96 -4.73
N ASP A 51 -5.44 -10.23 -5.08
CA ASP A 51 -5.84 -11.47 -5.73
C ASP A 51 -5.19 -11.61 -7.12
N LEU A 52 -5.24 -10.55 -7.93
CA LEU A 52 -4.61 -10.53 -9.24
C LEU A 52 -3.09 -10.74 -9.17
N LEU A 53 -2.41 -10.20 -8.15
CA LEU A 53 -0.99 -10.42 -7.92
C LEU A 53 -0.66 -11.88 -7.61
N TYR A 54 -1.41 -12.50 -6.69
CA TYR A 54 -1.20 -13.90 -6.35
C TYR A 54 -1.54 -14.84 -7.51
N ARG A 55 -2.61 -14.55 -8.24
CA ARG A 55 -2.95 -15.29 -9.45
C ARG A 55 -1.86 -15.17 -10.51
N GLY A 56 -1.36 -13.97 -10.78
CA GLY A 56 -0.24 -13.77 -11.70
C GLY A 56 0.98 -14.60 -11.28
N TYR A 57 1.33 -14.54 -9.99
CA TYR A 57 2.47 -15.25 -9.43
C TYR A 57 2.34 -16.77 -9.57
N PHE A 58 1.23 -17.36 -9.10
CA PHE A 58 1.06 -18.81 -9.09
C PHE A 58 0.65 -19.41 -10.43
N GLU A 59 -0.08 -18.68 -11.28
CA GLU A 59 -0.54 -19.18 -12.59
C GLU A 59 0.52 -18.97 -13.68
N THR A 60 1.36 -17.94 -13.59
CA THR A 60 2.27 -17.54 -14.69
C THR A 60 3.73 -17.31 -14.28
N GLY A 61 4.01 -17.18 -12.98
CA GLY A 61 5.31 -16.75 -12.47
C GLY A 61 5.47 -15.22 -12.39
N ASP A 62 4.77 -14.45 -13.23
CA ASP A 62 4.78 -12.98 -13.21
C ASP A 62 3.61 -12.44 -12.36
N PRO A 63 3.86 -11.84 -11.19
CA PRO A 63 2.80 -11.28 -10.35
C PRO A 63 1.94 -10.22 -11.06
N ALA A 64 2.48 -9.46 -12.02
CA ALA A 64 1.71 -8.41 -12.70
C ALA A 64 1.07 -8.85 -14.02
N ALA A 65 1.05 -10.15 -14.36
CA ALA A 65 0.49 -10.66 -15.61
C ALA A 65 -0.96 -10.22 -15.89
N TYR A 66 -1.76 -10.00 -14.84
CA TYR A 66 -3.15 -9.52 -14.96
C TYR A 66 -3.31 -8.01 -14.72
N LEU A 67 -2.21 -7.28 -14.55
CA LEU A 67 -2.16 -5.86 -14.22
C LEU A 67 -1.39 -5.05 -15.25
N GLU A 68 -1.17 -5.57 -16.46
CA GLU A 68 -0.35 -4.92 -17.50
C GLU A 68 -0.76 -3.48 -17.84
N GLU A 69 -2.04 -3.12 -17.68
CA GLU A 69 -2.54 -1.76 -17.91
C GLU A 69 -2.20 -0.77 -16.78
N PHE A 70 -1.62 -1.23 -15.68
CA PHE A 70 -1.40 -0.49 -14.44
C PHE A 70 0.10 -0.46 -14.11
N PRO A 71 0.87 0.53 -14.61
CA PRO A 71 2.29 0.66 -14.30
C PRO A 71 2.56 0.98 -12.82
N ALA A 72 1.55 1.22 -12.00
CA ALA A 72 1.72 1.54 -10.59
C ALA A 72 0.66 0.86 -9.71
N ILE A 73 1.10 0.41 -8.52
CA ILE A 73 0.24 -0.15 -7.47
C ILE A 73 0.42 0.68 -6.19
N SER A 74 -0.67 1.25 -5.67
CA SER A 74 -0.65 2.04 -4.43
C SER A 74 -1.11 1.29 -3.19
N GLU A 75 -2.01 0.34 -3.34
CA GLU A 75 -2.59 -0.48 -2.26
C GLU A 75 -2.92 -1.86 -2.83
N MET A 76 -2.46 -2.91 -2.15
CA MET A 76 -2.63 -4.30 -2.60
C MET A 76 -3.16 -5.23 -1.53
N SER A 77 -3.24 -4.77 -0.27
CA SER A 77 -3.79 -5.56 0.81
C SER A 77 -5.28 -5.84 0.57
N VAL A 78 -5.73 -7.03 0.99
CA VAL A 78 -7.14 -7.41 0.95
C VAL A 78 -7.48 -8.04 2.28
N LEU A 79 -8.40 -7.42 3.00
CA LEU A 79 -8.98 -7.99 4.21
C LEU A 79 -10.49 -7.81 4.14
N ARG A 80 -11.14 -8.60 3.30
CA ARG A 80 -12.57 -8.49 2.97
C ARG A 80 -13.07 -9.76 2.29
N ASP A 81 -14.38 -9.99 2.33
CA ASP A 81 -15.04 -11.07 1.61
C ASP A 81 -14.42 -12.46 1.91
N GLY A 82 -14.01 -12.69 3.16
CA GLY A 82 -13.37 -13.93 3.61
C GLY A 82 -11.89 -14.08 3.21
N GLN A 83 -11.32 -13.10 2.52
CA GLN A 83 -9.92 -13.10 2.09
C GLN A 83 -9.04 -12.31 3.08
N SER A 84 -7.82 -12.81 3.30
CA SER A 84 -6.72 -12.12 3.94
C SER A 84 -5.48 -12.27 3.06
N LEU A 85 -5.21 -11.26 2.23
CA LEU A 85 -4.10 -11.24 1.28
C LEU A 85 -3.21 -10.03 1.56
N TRP A 86 -1.90 -10.28 1.67
CA TRP A 86 -0.92 -9.27 2.05
C TRP A 86 0.33 -9.36 1.15
N PRO A 87 0.20 -9.11 -0.17
CA PRO A 87 1.35 -9.26 -1.07
C PRO A 87 2.54 -8.36 -0.69
N GLN A 88 2.28 -7.23 0.00
CA GLN A 88 3.33 -6.33 0.49
C GLN A 88 4.16 -6.90 1.66
N THR A 89 3.74 -8.01 2.26
CA THR A 89 4.48 -8.72 3.32
C THR A 89 5.12 -10.02 2.81
N ASP A 90 4.96 -10.33 1.53
CA ASP A 90 5.39 -11.60 0.93
C ASP A 90 6.69 -11.41 0.17
N ALA A 91 7.81 -11.80 0.79
CA ALA A 91 9.14 -11.63 0.21
C ALA A 91 9.32 -12.39 -1.11
N ALA A 92 8.68 -13.54 -1.30
CA ALA A 92 8.78 -14.31 -2.53
C ALA A 92 8.05 -13.62 -3.69
N LEU A 93 6.85 -13.08 -3.42
CA LEU A 93 6.10 -12.31 -4.41
C LEU A 93 6.82 -10.99 -4.76
N ILE A 94 7.38 -10.29 -3.76
CA ILE A 94 8.17 -9.06 -3.98
C ILE A 94 9.40 -9.36 -4.85
N ALA A 95 10.12 -10.45 -4.57
CA ALA A 95 11.26 -10.87 -5.38
C ALA A 95 10.84 -11.22 -6.82
N ALA A 96 9.70 -11.88 -7.00
CA ALA A 96 9.17 -12.19 -8.32
C ALA A 96 8.78 -10.94 -9.12
N ILE A 97 8.14 -9.94 -8.48
CA ILE A 97 7.88 -8.63 -9.10
C ILE A 97 9.18 -8.04 -9.64
N ARG A 98 10.24 -8.02 -8.83
CA ARG A 98 11.54 -7.46 -9.25
C ARG A 98 12.16 -8.23 -10.42
N ALA A 99 12.08 -9.56 -10.39
CA ALA A 99 12.63 -10.40 -11.44
C ALA A 99 11.93 -10.18 -12.79
N HIS A 100 10.60 -10.01 -12.78
CA HIS A 100 9.79 -9.82 -13.99
C HIS A 100 9.71 -8.37 -14.46
N HIS A 101 9.95 -7.40 -13.57
CA HIS A 101 9.91 -5.98 -13.88
C HIS A 101 11.21 -5.27 -13.51
N PRO A 102 12.28 -5.43 -14.32
CA PRO A 102 13.54 -4.73 -14.11
C PRO A 102 13.35 -3.21 -14.02
N GLY A 103 13.94 -2.60 -13.00
CA GLY A 103 13.84 -1.16 -12.73
C GLY A 103 12.54 -0.72 -12.04
N VAL A 104 11.71 -1.66 -11.58
CA VAL A 104 10.57 -1.35 -10.71
C VAL A 104 11.05 -0.66 -9.43
N LYS A 105 10.43 0.46 -9.08
CA LYS A 105 10.69 1.21 -7.85
C LYS A 105 9.70 0.79 -6.77
N PHE A 106 10.23 0.35 -5.64
CA PHE A 106 9.44 0.05 -4.45
C PHE A 106 9.36 1.30 -3.56
N LEU A 107 8.15 1.63 -3.15
CA LEU A 107 7.86 2.66 -2.17
C LEU A 107 7.35 2.00 -0.90
N ALA A 108 7.56 2.60 0.26
CA ALA A 108 6.88 2.24 1.49
C ALA A 108 6.32 3.51 2.14
N SER A 109 5.08 3.85 1.79
CA SER A 109 4.36 4.90 2.51
C SER A 109 4.16 4.48 3.95
N ARG A 110 4.45 5.38 4.90
CA ARG A 110 4.24 5.17 6.34
C ARG A 110 3.66 6.42 7.01
N ARG A 111 3.27 6.26 8.27
CA ARG A 111 2.91 7.31 9.23
C ARG A 111 3.46 6.92 10.60
N ASP A 112 3.37 7.84 11.55
CA ASP A 112 3.51 7.52 12.96
C ASP A 112 2.67 6.26 13.31
N PRO A 113 3.27 5.24 13.98
CA PRO A 113 2.57 3.99 14.28
C PRO A 113 1.31 4.16 15.11
N PHE A 114 1.30 5.11 16.05
CA PHE A 114 0.13 5.39 16.87
C PHE A 114 -0.98 6.02 16.02
N GLU A 115 -0.68 7.05 15.23
CA GLU A 115 -1.65 7.66 14.29
C GLU A 115 -2.23 6.62 13.31
N MET A 116 -1.39 5.72 12.79
CA MET A 116 -1.82 4.66 11.89
C MET A 116 -2.72 3.65 12.61
N SER A 117 -2.36 3.25 13.84
CA SER A 117 -3.16 2.37 14.70
C SER A 117 -4.55 2.96 14.98
N GLN A 118 -4.62 4.24 15.33
CA GLN A 118 -5.90 4.94 15.52
C GLN A 118 -6.70 5.05 14.21
N SER A 119 -6.03 5.28 13.08
CA SER A 119 -6.70 5.33 11.78
C SER A 119 -7.24 3.98 11.32
N ILE A 120 -6.61 2.88 11.72
CA ILE A 120 -7.09 1.51 11.48
C ILE A 120 -8.31 1.21 12.36
N LEU A 121 -8.22 1.57 13.64
CA LEU A 121 -9.33 1.40 14.60
C LEU A 121 -10.58 2.17 14.17
N GLY A 122 -10.42 3.42 13.72
CA GLY A 122 -11.52 4.27 13.29
C GLY A 122 -12.07 3.98 11.89
N TRP A 123 -11.63 2.92 11.21
CA TRP A 123 -12.03 2.61 9.84
C TRP A 123 -12.96 1.40 9.75
N SER A 124 -14.27 1.66 9.77
CA SER A 124 -15.29 0.60 9.72
C SER A 124 -15.01 -0.45 10.82
N ASP A 125 -15.18 -1.71 10.48
CA ASP A 125 -14.85 -2.94 11.19
C ASP A 125 -13.39 -3.39 11.04
N LEU A 126 -12.50 -2.59 10.43
CA LEU A 126 -11.13 -3.03 10.11
C LEU A 126 -10.32 -3.39 11.36
N GLY A 127 -10.24 -2.46 12.31
CA GLY A 127 -9.44 -2.62 13.52
C GLY A 127 -10.14 -3.36 14.65
N THR A 128 -11.47 -3.50 14.60
CA THR A 128 -12.27 -4.08 15.68
C THR A 128 -12.67 -5.53 15.43
N GLU A 129 -12.89 -5.91 14.17
CA GLU A 129 -13.39 -7.25 13.83
C GLU A 129 -12.47 -7.95 12.83
N ARG A 130 -12.13 -7.28 11.72
CA ARG A 130 -11.44 -7.94 10.61
C ARG A 130 -9.99 -8.29 10.92
N LEU A 131 -9.20 -7.37 11.50
CA LEU A 131 -7.80 -7.65 11.83
C LEU A 131 -7.68 -8.74 12.90
N PRO A 132 -8.38 -8.68 14.06
CA PRO A 132 -8.23 -9.70 15.10
C PRO A 132 -8.71 -11.09 14.69
N ALA A 133 -9.70 -11.18 13.79
CA ALA A 133 -10.30 -12.44 13.37
C ALA A 133 -9.62 -13.10 12.16
N ALA A 134 -8.59 -12.47 11.57
CA ALA A 134 -7.98 -12.94 10.33
C ALA A 134 -6.52 -13.36 10.51
N ASN A 135 -6.07 -14.25 9.63
CA ASN A 135 -4.66 -14.59 9.50
C ASN A 135 -3.92 -13.46 8.78
N VAL A 136 -3.36 -12.53 9.55
CA VAL A 136 -2.56 -11.40 9.04
C VAL A 136 -1.07 -11.69 9.30
N PRO A 137 -0.20 -11.59 8.29
CA PRO A 137 1.23 -11.77 8.50
C PRO A 137 1.79 -10.80 9.55
N GLY A 138 2.48 -11.34 10.54
CA GLY A 138 3.01 -10.57 11.67
C GLY A 138 1.97 -10.15 12.72
N LEU A 139 0.70 -10.53 12.56
CA LEU A 139 -0.38 -10.26 13.51
C LEU A 139 -1.33 -11.48 13.58
N PRO A 140 -0.99 -12.52 14.38
CA PRO A 140 -1.79 -13.74 14.48
C PRO A 140 -3.21 -13.49 14.99
N VAL A 141 -4.13 -14.41 14.67
CA VAL A 141 -5.52 -14.37 15.16
C VAL A 141 -5.55 -14.23 16.68
N GLY A 142 -6.42 -13.33 17.18
CA GLY A 142 -6.53 -12.98 18.60
C GLY A 142 -5.61 -11.85 19.06
N TYR A 143 -4.81 -11.26 18.17
CA TYR A 143 -4.01 -10.06 18.43
C TYR A 143 -4.44 -8.90 17.52
N GLY A 144 -4.07 -7.67 17.91
CA GLY A 144 -4.40 -6.47 17.16
C GLY A 144 -5.67 -5.78 17.67
N GLU A 145 -6.19 -6.23 18.81
CA GLU A 145 -7.31 -5.60 19.52
C GLU A 145 -6.86 -4.32 20.22
N THR A 146 -5.63 -4.30 20.73
CA THR A 146 -5.07 -3.14 21.43
C THR A 146 -4.23 -2.26 20.51
N SER A 147 -4.11 -0.96 20.84
CA SER A 147 -3.27 -0.05 20.06
C SER A 147 -1.81 -0.48 20.09
N LYS A 148 -1.33 -0.99 21.23
CA LYS A 148 0.05 -1.46 21.40
C LYS A 148 0.38 -2.64 20.48
N GLU A 149 -0.53 -3.61 20.34
CA GLU A 149 -0.35 -4.75 19.43
C GLU A 149 -0.27 -4.28 17.98
N ARG A 150 -1.18 -3.40 17.56
CA ARG A 150 -1.17 -2.82 16.21
C ARG A 150 0.11 -2.01 15.96
N GLU A 151 0.54 -1.17 16.89
CA GLU A 151 1.80 -0.41 16.79
C GLU A 151 3.02 -1.32 16.65
N THR A 152 3.03 -2.43 17.41
CA THR A 152 4.12 -3.43 17.35
C THR A 152 4.15 -4.09 15.97
N TRP A 153 3.00 -4.50 15.45
CA TRP A 153 2.88 -5.06 14.11
C TRP A 153 3.29 -4.08 13.01
N ILE A 154 2.80 -2.83 13.07
CA ILE A 154 3.15 -1.76 12.14
C ILE A 154 4.67 -1.55 12.13
N THR A 155 5.28 -1.41 13.32
CA THR A 155 6.73 -1.22 13.46
C THR A 155 7.50 -2.42 12.92
N GLY A 156 7.03 -3.64 13.20
CA GLY A 156 7.63 -4.88 12.70
C GLY A 156 7.66 -4.97 11.17
N HIS A 157 6.58 -4.55 10.50
CA HIS A 157 6.52 -4.51 9.04
C HIS A 157 7.60 -3.61 8.43
N TYR A 158 7.70 -2.35 8.89
CA TYR A 158 8.71 -1.43 8.36
C TYR A 158 10.14 -1.83 8.75
N ALA A 159 10.35 -2.41 9.93
CA ALA A 159 11.65 -2.99 10.30
C ALA A 159 12.04 -4.14 9.36
N HIS A 160 11.08 -5.00 8.97
CA HIS A 160 11.33 -6.05 8.00
C HIS A 160 11.65 -5.50 6.60
N LEU A 161 10.92 -4.48 6.13
CA LEU A 161 11.24 -3.81 4.86
C LEU A 161 12.64 -3.21 4.86
N ALA A 162 13.05 -2.55 5.96
CA ALA A 162 14.39 -2.00 6.11
C ALA A 162 15.49 -3.09 6.07
N MET A 163 15.19 -4.31 6.53
CA MET A 163 16.10 -5.44 6.39
C MET A 163 16.13 -5.97 4.95
N LEU A 164 14.97 -6.12 4.32
CA LEU A 164 14.81 -6.69 2.98
C LEU A 164 15.45 -5.81 1.90
N PHE A 165 15.34 -4.48 2.05
CA PHE A 165 15.80 -3.49 1.08
C PHE A 165 17.04 -2.71 1.56
N ARG A 166 17.85 -3.31 2.43
CA ARG A 166 19.08 -2.67 2.93
C ARG A 166 19.96 -2.25 1.75
N ASP A 167 20.32 -0.96 1.71
CA ASP A 167 21.16 -0.33 0.69
C ASP A 167 20.61 -0.44 -0.75
N ASP A 168 19.31 -0.66 -0.90
CA ASP A 168 18.67 -0.86 -2.18
C ASP A 168 18.28 0.48 -2.85
N PRO A 169 18.86 0.84 -4.02
CA PRO A 169 18.56 2.10 -4.71
C PRO A 169 17.17 2.12 -5.38
N ASP A 170 16.49 0.98 -5.44
CA ASP A 170 15.13 0.83 -5.95
C ASP A 170 14.09 0.75 -4.83
N PHE A 171 14.44 1.12 -3.60
CA PHE A 171 13.51 1.24 -2.47
C PHE A 171 13.54 2.63 -1.83
N LEU A 172 12.35 3.18 -1.51
CA LEU A 172 12.20 4.40 -0.72
C LEU A 172 11.06 4.25 0.29
N GLU A 173 11.41 4.21 1.57
CA GLU A 173 10.47 4.46 2.66
C GLU A 173 10.27 5.96 2.85
N PHE A 174 9.02 6.40 3.03
CA PHE A 174 8.72 7.81 3.28
C PHE A 174 7.53 7.98 4.23
N ASP A 175 7.61 8.99 5.09
CA ASP A 175 6.48 9.44 5.90
C ASP A 175 5.57 10.34 5.05
N VAL A 176 4.29 9.99 4.93
CA VAL A 176 3.33 10.80 4.17
C VAL A 176 3.04 12.16 4.81
N ALA A 177 3.33 12.33 6.11
CA ALA A 177 3.22 13.61 6.81
C ALA A 177 4.44 14.53 6.58
N ASP A 178 5.55 13.99 6.06
CA ASP A 178 6.74 14.79 5.76
C ASP A 178 6.46 15.79 4.61
N LYS A 179 6.79 17.05 4.85
CA LYS A 179 6.67 18.14 3.87
C LYS A 179 7.60 17.94 2.67
N SER A 180 8.73 17.24 2.84
CA SER A 180 9.64 16.88 1.75
C SER A 180 9.24 15.61 0.99
N ALA A 181 8.25 14.83 1.46
CA ALA A 181 7.89 13.54 0.86
C ALA A 181 7.62 13.64 -0.66
N ARG A 182 6.90 14.68 -1.10
CA ARG A 182 6.64 14.91 -2.53
C ARG A 182 7.92 14.97 -3.35
N ASN A 183 8.92 15.71 -2.88
CA ASN A 183 10.16 15.92 -3.61
C ASN A 183 10.99 14.64 -3.62
N HIS A 184 11.13 13.98 -2.46
CA HIS A 184 11.85 12.70 -2.37
C HIS A 184 11.26 11.64 -3.30
N ILE A 185 9.93 11.51 -3.35
CA ILE A 185 9.27 10.56 -4.26
C ILE A 185 9.45 10.98 -5.72
N ALA A 186 9.32 12.27 -6.04
CA ALA A 186 9.50 12.77 -7.40
C ALA A 186 10.91 12.47 -7.93
N ASP A 187 11.93 12.76 -7.12
CA ASP A 187 13.34 12.52 -7.45
C ASP A 187 13.63 11.03 -7.59
N PHE A 188 13.18 10.22 -6.63
CA PHE A 188 13.37 8.77 -6.63
C PHE A 188 12.71 8.07 -7.82
N LEU A 189 11.51 8.52 -8.22
CA LEU A 189 10.80 7.96 -9.37
C LEU A 189 11.26 8.56 -10.72
N GLY A 190 12.04 9.65 -10.70
CA GLY A 190 12.36 10.41 -11.90
C GLY A 190 11.12 10.99 -12.60
N LEU A 191 10.10 11.39 -11.83
CA LEU A 191 8.81 11.87 -12.32
C LEU A 191 8.41 13.17 -11.63
N LYS A 192 7.79 14.09 -12.37
CA LYS A 192 7.16 15.26 -11.76
C LYS A 192 5.89 14.84 -11.01
N LEU A 193 5.81 15.14 -9.72
CA LEU A 193 4.58 15.02 -8.94
C LEU A 193 3.90 16.39 -8.81
N PRO A 194 2.84 16.69 -9.59
CA PRO A 194 2.22 18.00 -9.59
C PRO A 194 1.39 18.30 -8.33
N TRP A 195 1.12 17.28 -7.51
CA TRP A 195 0.25 17.39 -6.35
C TRP A 195 0.71 16.51 -5.18
N TRP A 196 0.55 17.04 -3.97
CA TRP A 196 0.72 16.33 -2.70
C TRP A 196 -0.21 16.94 -1.64
N GLY A 197 -0.80 16.14 -0.77
CA GLY A 197 -1.70 16.62 0.28
C GLY A 197 -2.48 15.50 0.98
N ARG A 198 -3.28 15.84 2.00
CA ARG A 198 -4.10 14.84 2.71
C ARG A 198 -5.41 14.54 1.97
N ILE A 199 -5.72 13.26 1.79
CA ILE A 199 -7.02 12.74 1.34
C ILE A 199 -7.46 11.66 2.34
N ASN A 200 -8.77 11.47 2.50
CA ASN A 200 -9.37 10.47 3.39
C ASN A 200 -9.02 10.70 4.87
N VAL A 201 -9.17 11.95 5.32
CA VAL A 201 -9.17 12.27 6.75
C VAL A 201 -10.44 11.70 7.38
N ASN A 202 -10.34 11.06 8.54
CA ASN A 202 -11.52 10.57 9.26
C ASN A 202 -12.32 11.79 9.74
N PRO A 203 -13.65 11.89 9.55
CA PRO A 203 -14.43 13.09 9.88
C PRO A 203 -14.47 13.46 11.37
N THR A 204 -13.94 12.60 12.24
CA THR A 204 -13.98 12.76 13.70
C THR A 204 -12.93 13.71 14.27
N VAL A 205 -11.97 14.19 13.48
CA VAL A 205 -11.08 15.27 13.90
C VAL A 205 -11.64 16.58 13.36
N ARG A 206 -12.42 17.29 14.17
CA ARG A 206 -12.75 18.71 13.93
C ARG A 206 -11.45 19.52 14.08
N GLU A 207 -11.24 20.47 13.19
CA GLU A 207 -10.07 21.36 13.10
C GLU A 207 -9.96 22.40 14.24
N ASP A 208 -10.64 22.21 15.38
CA ASP A 208 -10.81 23.26 16.40
C ASP A 208 -9.92 23.12 17.65
N GLU A 209 -8.77 22.44 17.58
CA GLU A 209 -7.80 22.42 18.68
C GLU A 209 -6.35 22.51 18.18
N VAL A 210 -5.93 23.73 17.85
CA VAL A 210 -4.51 24.12 17.89
C VAL A 210 -4.41 25.36 18.78
N PRO A 211 -3.87 25.28 20.01
CA PRO A 211 -3.48 26.46 20.74
C PRO A 211 -2.20 27.04 20.12
N ILE A 212 -2.21 28.36 19.96
CA ILE A 212 -1.10 29.22 19.52
C ILE A 212 0.10 29.04 20.45
#